data_AF-A0A699ZVF6-F1
#
_entry.id   AF-A0A699ZVF6-F1
#
_cell.length_a   1.000
_cell.length_b   1.000
_cell.length_c   1.000
_cell.angle_alpha   90.00
_cell.angle_beta   90.00
_cell.angle_gamma   90.00
#
_symmetry.space_group_name_H-M   'P 1'
#
loop_
_entity.id
_entity.type
_entity.pdbx_description
1 polymer ?
#
loop_
_entity_poly.entity_id
_entity_poly.type
_entity_poly.pdbx_seq_one_letter_code
_entity_poly.pdbx_strand_id
1 'polypeptide(L)'
;MSMHGVVVLHGKCFGWFVSDVVPADLDSLLACCCAPHPPGLDPVPALRRWRFTTHPFWTTPHPFCWMPSIAPDLHADLSTSSLLIFKGDLNYRKLVSDSRWAPTTPFSQALLGFLPAPLLALRTCKADVVTGLLPGQAELLDQRDPDWQVNGKFGMIQLCAGDES
;
A
#
# COMPACT_ATOMS: atom_id res chain seq x y z
N MET A 1 22.40 18.79 7.53
CA MET A 1 22.24 17.47 8.15
C MET A 1 21.87 16.48 7.05
N SER A 2 22.70 15.47 6.77
CA SER A 2 22.40 14.48 5.74
C SER A 2 21.28 13.57 6.24
N MET A 3 20.06 13.69 5.70
CA MET A 3 18.99 12.73 5.96
C MET A 3 19.35 11.40 5.33
N HIS A 4 19.97 10.56 6.13
CA HIS A 4 20.14 9.16 5.81
C HIS A 4 18.77 8.47 5.86
N GLY A 5 18.08 8.38 4.72
CA GLY A 5 16.77 7.76 4.61
C GLY A 5 16.76 6.30 5.08
N VAL A 6 15.89 5.99 6.03
CA VAL A 6 15.59 4.62 6.51
C VAL A 6 14.31 4.16 5.82
N VAL A 7 14.27 2.91 5.38
CA VAL A 7 13.04 2.30 4.85
C VAL A 7 12.43 1.42 5.93
N VAL A 8 11.18 1.67 6.30
CA VAL A 8 10.43 0.82 7.22
C VAL A 8 9.37 0.03 6.46
N LEU A 9 9.47 -1.29 6.52
CA LEU A 9 8.52 -2.22 5.92
C LEU A 9 7.53 -2.67 7.01
N HIS A 10 6.24 -2.42 6.78
CA HIS A 10 5.18 -2.87 7.68
C HIS A 10 4.50 -4.12 7.12
N GLY A 11 4.70 -5.26 7.79
CA GLY A 11 4.10 -6.55 7.44
C GLY A 11 2.88 -6.92 8.30
N LYS A 12 2.37 -8.13 8.09
CA LYS A 12 1.27 -8.72 8.86
C LYS A 12 1.82 -9.50 10.07
N CYS A 13 1.04 -9.56 11.15
CA CYS A 13 1.45 -10.25 12.38
C CYS A 13 1.39 -11.79 12.25
N PHE A 14 0.57 -12.31 11.34
CA PHE A 14 0.35 -13.73 11.08
C PHE A 14 -0.17 -13.91 9.65
N GLY A 15 -0.35 -15.16 9.21
CA GLY A 15 -0.84 -15.48 7.86
C GLY A 15 -2.16 -14.75 7.53
N TRP A 16 -2.15 -13.96 6.48
CA TRP A 16 -3.24 -13.06 6.11
C TRP A 16 -3.38 -13.01 4.59
N PHE A 17 -4.59 -13.13 4.06
CA PHE A 17 -4.86 -13.09 2.61
C PHE A 17 -3.91 -13.98 1.76
N VAL A 18 -3.58 -15.17 2.29
CA VAL A 18 -2.74 -16.22 1.67
C VAL A 18 -1.27 -15.82 1.50
N SER A 19 -0.97 -14.71 0.82
CA SER A 19 0.39 -14.32 0.42
C SER A 19 0.85 -12.97 0.97
N ASP A 20 0.12 -12.36 1.91
CA ASP A 20 0.62 -11.16 2.57
C ASP A 20 1.83 -11.49 3.45
N VAL A 21 2.85 -10.64 3.34
CA VAL A 21 4.16 -10.83 3.97
C VAL A 21 4.08 -10.78 5.49
N VAL A 22 4.58 -11.82 6.14
CA VAL A 22 4.88 -11.90 7.58
C VAL A 22 6.39 -11.85 7.82
N PRO A 23 6.88 -11.67 9.08
CA PRO A 23 8.31 -11.59 9.36
C PRO A 23 9.15 -12.75 8.76
N ALA A 24 8.65 -13.98 8.87
CA ALA A 24 9.36 -15.18 8.40
C ALA A 24 9.57 -15.20 6.87
N ASP A 25 8.69 -14.55 6.10
CA ASP A 25 8.83 -14.48 4.64
C ASP A 25 9.99 -13.59 4.22
N LEU A 26 10.23 -12.49 4.96
CA LEU A 26 11.38 -11.63 4.71
C LEU A 26 12.68 -12.36 5.00
N ASP A 27 12.78 -13.07 6.13
CA ASP A 27 13.97 -13.84 6.47
C ASP A 27 14.28 -14.89 5.40
N SER A 28 13.24 -15.59 4.92
CA SER A 28 13.34 -16.56 3.83
C SER A 28 13.80 -15.91 2.52
N LEU A 29 13.23 -14.75 2.16
CA LEU A 29 13.62 -14.00 0.97
C LEU A 29 15.09 -13.56 1.05
N LEU A 30 15.52 -13.01 2.18
CA LEU A 30 16.89 -12.56 2.38
C LEU A 30 17.87 -13.73 2.31
N ALA A 31 17.53 -14.88 2.89
CA ALA A 31 18.32 -16.09 2.78
C ALA A 31 18.47 -16.54 1.31
N CYS A 32 17.39 -16.54 0.53
CA CYS A 32 17.44 -16.82 -0.91
C CYS A 32 18.28 -15.80 -1.68
N CYS A 33 18.20 -14.51 -1.32
CA CYS A 33 18.99 -13.45 -1.95
C CYS A 33 20.49 -13.55 -1.63
N CYS A 34 20.86 -14.14 -0.49
CA CYS A 34 22.25 -14.37 -0.10
C CYS A 34 22.80 -15.75 -0.51
N ALA A 35 21.94 -16.67 -0.96
CA ALA A 35 22.37 -17.96 -1.47
C ALA A 35 23.20 -17.80 -2.76
N PRO A 36 24.10 -18.75 -3.09
CA PRO A 36 24.84 -18.74 -4.34
C PRO A 36 23.87 -18.70 -5.52
N HIS A 37 23.91 -17.61 -6.28
CA HIS A 37 23.07 -17.45 -7.46
C HIS A 37 23.68 -18.17 -8.68
N PRO A 38 22.85 -18.54 -9.68
CA PRO A 38 23.35 -18.89 -11.00
C PRO A 38 24.32 -17.82 -11.53
N PRO A 39 25.32 -18.21 -12.35
CA PRO A 39 26.24 -17.24 -12.93
C PRO A 39 25.48 -16.12 -13.68
N GLY A 40 25.81 -14.87 -13.39
CA GLY A 40 25.21 -13.68 -14.04
C GLY A 40 24.20 -12.89 -13.20
N LEU A 41 23.94 -13.28 -11.95
CA LEU A 41 23.16 -12.49 -11.01
C LEU A 41 24.07 -11.89 -9.94
N ASP A 42 24.06 -10.56 -9.83
CA ASP A 42 24.77 -9.86 -8.77
C ASP A 42 24.14 -10.19 -7.41
N PRO A 43 24.94 -10.41 -6.36
CA PRO A 43 24.42 -10.58 -5.00
C PRO A 43 23.62 -9.34 -4.60
N VAL A 44 22.46 -9.54 -3.97
CA VAL A 44 21.63 -8.43 -3.48
C VAL A 44 22.45 -7.63 -2.47
N PRO A 45 22.62 -6.31 -2.64
CA PRO A 45 23.36 -5.50 -1.68
C PRO A 45 22.72 -5.63 -0.30
N ALA A 46 23.57 -5.82 0.73
CA ALA A 46 23.11 -5.94 2.10
C ALA A 46 22.18 -4.77 2.43
N LEU A 47 20.92 -5.08 2.78
CA LEU A 47 19.85 -4.13 3.08
C LEU A 47 20.09 -3.45 4.45
N ARG A 48 21.23 -2.78 4.60
CA ARG A 48 21.74 -2.25 5.87
C ARG A 48 20.89 -1.13 6.48
N ARG A 49 19.80 -0.69 5.82
CA ARG A 49 18.98 0.45 6.24
C ARG A 49 17.47 0.16 6.21
N TRP A 50 17.08 -1.10 6.15
CA TRP A 50 15.68 -1.50 6.15
C TRP A 50 15.31 -2.05 7.52
N ARG A 51 14.17 -1.63 8.05
CA ARG A 51 13.57 -2.18 9.26
C ARG A 51 12.26 -2.85 8.88
N PHE A 52 12.08 -4.11 9.26
CA PHE A 52 10.77 -4.76 9.17
C PHE A 52 10.07 -4.67 10.52
N THR A 53 8.79 -4.33 10.50
CA THR A 53 7.97 -4.24 11.71
C THR A 53 6.56 -4.72 11.42
N THR A 54 5.81 -5.06 12.46
CA THR A 54 4.39 -5.45 12.36
C THR A 54 3.57 -4.67 13.39
N HIS A 55 2.26 -4.61 13.18
CA HIS A 55 1.32 -4.02 14.12
C HIS A 55 -0.05 -4.70 13.96
N PRO A 56 -0.76 -5.06 15.05
CA PRO A 56 -2.02 -5.81 14.96
C PRO A 56 -3.07 -5.14 14.07
N PHE A 57 -3.08 -3.80 14.01
CA PHE A 57 -4.00 -3.02 13.17
C PHE A 57 -4.02 -3.48 11.70
N TRP A 58 -2.88 -3.84 11.12
CA TRP A 58 -2.79 -4.26 9.72
C TRP A 58 -3.65 -5.50 9.40
N THR A 59 -3.88 -6.33 10.41
CA THR A 59 -4.67 -7.57 10.38
C THR A 59 -6.05 -7.43 11.05
N THR A 60 -6.50 -6.21 11.35
CA THR A 60 -7.89 -5.95 11.78
C THR A 60 -8.82 -5.76 10.57
N PRO A 61 -10.16 -5.80 10.74
CA PRO A 61 -11.07 -5.44 9.64
C PRO A 61 -11.18 -3.92 9.40
N HIS A 62 -10.58 -3.09 10.27
CA HIS A 62 -10.82 -1.64 10.22
C HIS A 62 -10.23 -0.98 8.96
N PRO A 63 -10.97 -0.05 8.35
CA PRO A 63 -10.42 0.86 7.35
C PRO A 63 -9.42 1.81 7.99
N PHE A 64 -8.51 2.38 7.19
CA PHE A 64 -7.39 3.15 7.71
C PHE A 64 -7.80 4.50 8.31
N CYS A 65 -8.93 5.07 7.90
CA CYS A 65 -9.50 6.27 8.53
C CYS A 65 -9.82 6.12 10.02
N TRP A 66 -9.91 4.87 10.54
CA TRP A 66 -10.11 4.61 11.97
C TRP A 66 -8.80 4.44 12.73
N MET A 67 -7.64 4.39 12.05
CA MET A 67 -6.34 4.22 12.67
C MET A 67 -6.04 5.24 13.78
N PRO A 68 -6.34 6.56 13.64
CA PRO A 68 -6.09 7.52 14.71
C PRO A 68 -6.79 7.19 16.03
N SER A 69 -7.94 6.50 15.98
CA SER A 69 -8.71 6.13 17.18
C SER A 69 -8.37 4.74 17.71
N ILE A 70 -8.10 3.78 16.81
CA ILE A 70 -7.90 2.36 17.17
C ILE A 70 -6.42 2.04 17.45
N ALA A 71 -5.50 2.70 16.75
CA ALA A 71 -4.06 2.49 16.84
C ALA A 71 -3.32 3.85 16.76
N PRO A 72 -3.54 4.76 17.74
CA PRO A 72 -2.95 6.10 17.74
C PRO A 72 -1.42 6.09 17.73
N ASP A 73 -0.80 5.08 18.34
CA ASP A 73 0.64 4.85 18.36
C ASP A 73 1.19 4.55 16.97
N LEU A 74 0.53 3.67 16.21
CA LEU A 74 0.88 3.40 14.82
C LEU A 74 0.68 4.64 13.95
N HIS A 75 -0.44 5.36 14.11
CA HIS A 75 -0.69 6.58 13.35
C HIS A 75 0.41 7.63 13.61
N ALA A 76 0.83 7.80 14.86
CA ALA A 76 1.92 8.69 15.23
C ALA A 76 3.27 8.28 14.61
N ASP A 77 3.61 6.99 14.62
CA ASP A 77 4.81 6.46 13.95
C ASP A 77 4.80 6.74 12.44
N LEU A 78 3.68 6.45 11.77
CA LEU A 78 3.52 6.72 10.33
C LEU A 78 3.64 8.20 9.99
N SER A 79 3.20 9.10 10.88
CA SER A 79 3.24 10.56 10.67
C SER A 79 4.66 11.13 10.66
N THR A 80 5.65 10.35 11.11
CA THR A 80 7.08 10.74 11.02
C THR A 80 7.68 10.50 9.63
N SER A 81 6.95 9.81 8.75
CA SER A 81 7.44 9.42 7.43
C SER A 81 7.43 10.59 6.44
N SER A 82 8.43 10.66 5.56
CA SER A 82 8.41 11.60 4.42
C SER A 82 7.51 11.13 3.27
N LEU A 83 7.28 9.81 3.18
CA LEU A 83 6.40 9.19 2.19
C LEU A 83 5.95 7.82 2.72
N LEU A 84 4.67 7.52 2.57
CA LEU A 84 4.09 6.20 2.82
C LEU A 84 3.73 5.53 1.49
N ILE A 85 4.09 4.25 1.33
CA ILE A 85 3.75 3.49 0.11
C ILE A 85 2.85 2.31 0.48
N PHE A 86 1.61 2.35 0.02
CA PHE A 86 0.62 1.29 0.22
C PHE A 86 0.58 0.37 -0.99
N LYS A 87 0.94 -0.90 -0.81
CA LYS A 87 1.07 -1.88 -1.89
C LYS A 87 -0.16 -2.79 -1.99
N GLY A 88 -0.68 -2.96 -3.20
CA GLY A 88 -1.65 -3.98 -3.51
C GLY A 88 -3.11 -3.60 -3.22
N ASP A 89 -4.00 -4.48 -3.64
CA ASP A 89 -5.45 -4.25 -3.66
C ASP A 89 -6.07 -4.14 -2.26
N LEU A 90 -5.68 -5.00 -1.31
CA LEU A 90 -6.22 -4.95 0.05
C LEU A 90 -5.89 -3.64 0.77
N ASN A 91 -4.66 -3.15 0.65
CA ASN A 91 -4.28 -1.86 1.24
C ASN A 91 -5.06 -0.71 0.60
N TYR A 92 -5.29 -0.75 -0.70
CA TYR A 92 -6.13 0.23 -1.37
C TYR A 92 -7.57 0.22 -0.85
N ARG A 93 -8.18 -0.96 -0.78
CA ARG A 93 -9.53 -1.13 -0.24
C ARG A 93 -9.64 -0.56 1.18
N LYS A 94 -8.66 -0.81 2.05
CA LYS A 94 -8.62 -0.22 3.40
C LYS A 94 -8.38 1.29 3.42
N LEU A 95 -7.62 1.85 2.48
CA LEU A 95 -7.43 3.30 2.33
C LEU A 95 -8.76 3.99 2.01
N VAL A 96 -9.53 3.43 1.08
CA VAL A 96 -10.80 4.03 0.60
C VAL A 96 -12.03 3.40 1.25
N SER A 97 -11.86 2.71 2.38
CA SER A 97 -12.95 2.09 3.15
C SER A 97 -13.87 1.14 2.38
N ASP A 98 -13.34 0.49 1.33
CA ASP A 98 -14.02 -0.53 0.51
C ASP A 98 -15.46 -0.18 0.14
N SER A 99 -15.70 1.10 -0.15
CA SER A 99 -17.04 1.67 -0.33
C SER A 99 -17.40 1.87 -1.80
N ARG A 100 -18.69 1.98 -2.10
CA ARG A 100 -19.21 2.26 -3.46
C ARG A 100 -19.08 3.73 -3.83
N TRP A 101 -17.85 4.17 -4.06
CA TRP A 101 -17.56 5.52 -4.54
C TRP A 101 -17.99 5.71 -5.99
N ALA A 102 -18.40 6.92 -6.35
CA ALA A 102 -18.41 7.29 -7.77
C ALA A 102 -16.96 7.23 -8.28
N PRO A 103 -16.67 6.66 -9.46
CA PRO A 103 -15.28 6.51 -9.94
C PRO A 103 -14.49 7.81 -10.01
N THR A 104 -15.19 8.94 -10.20
CA THR A 104 -14.63 10.30 -10.26
C THR A 104 -14.43 10.96 -8.89
N THR A 105 -14.84 10.31 -7.79
CA THR A 105 -14.62 10.82 -6.43
C THR A 105 -13.12 11.06 -6.23
N PRO A 106 -12.68 12.25 -5.81
CA PRO A 106 -11.26 12.50 -5.59
C PRO A 106 -10.65 11.51 -4.59
N PHE A 107 -9.43 11.02 -4.88
CA PHE A 107 -8.75 10.07 -3.99
C PHE A 107 -8.58 10.65 -2.58
N SER A 108 -8.22 11.93 -2.45
CA SER A 108 -8.11 12.63 -1.17
C SER A 108 -9.41 12.60 -0.35
N GLN A 109 -10.57 12.74 -1.00
CA GLN A 109 -11.87 12.65 -0.34
C GLN A 109 -12.15 11.21 0.12
N ALA A 110 -11.82 10.21 -0.70
CA ALA A 110 -12.06 8.80 -0.37
C ALA A 110 -11.19 8.27 0.78
N LEU A 111 -10.07 8.94 1.10
CA LEU A 111 -9.25 8.64 2.27
C LEU A 111 -9.95 8.94 3.60
N LEU A 112 -11.06 9.69 3.59
CA LEU A 112 -11.84 10.03 4.78
C LEU A 112 -10.96 10.61 5.92
N GLY A 113 -10.04 11.50 5.55
CA GLY A 113 -9.11 12.16 6.50
C GLY A 113 -7.88 11.34 6.89
N PHE A 114 -7.71 10.10 6.40
CA PHE A 114 -6.49 9.33 6.63
C PHE A 114 -5.32 9.87 5.80
N LEU A 115 -4.53 10.76 6.39
CA LEU A 115 -3.34 11.32 5.76
C LEU A 115 -2.25 11.63 6.82
N PRO A 116 -1.68 10.62 7.50
CA PRO A 116 -0.62 10.83 8.48
C PRO A 116 0.64 11.49 7.90
N ALA A 117 0.94 11.20 6.63
CA ALA A 117 2.03 11.75 5.84
C ALA A 117 1.66 11.65 4.34
N PRO A 118 2.40 12.30 3.42
CA PRO A 118 2.22 12.06 2.00
C PRO A 118 2.18 10.56 1.70
N LEU A 119 1.15 10.10 0.99
CA LEU A 119 0.94 8.69 0.73
C LEU A 119 0.73 8.39 -0.75
N LEU A 120 1.32 7.27 -1.18
CA LEU A 120 1.27 6.74 -2.53
C LEU A 120 0.65 5.34 -2.50
N ALA A 121 -0.47 5.17 -3.18
CA ALA A 121 -1.08 3.87 -3.39
C ALA A 121 -0.59 3.27 -4.72
N LEU A 122 0.00 2.07 -4.65
CA LEU A 122 0.41 1.27 -5.81
C LEU A 122 -0.46 0.02 -5.85
N ARG A 123 -1.44 0.01 -6.75
CA ARG A 123 -2.46 -1.04 -6.82
C ARG A 123 -2.49 -1.67 -8.20
N THR A 124 -2.67 -2.99 -8.21
CA THR A 124 -3.27 -3.70 -9.34
C THR A 124 -4.75 -3.93 -9.03
N CYS A 125 -5.65 -3.63 -9.96
CA CYS A 125 -7.10 -3.68 -9.73
C CYS A 125 -7.57 -5.14 -9.60
N LYS A 126 -7.99 -5.52 -8.40
CA LYS A 126 -8.52 -6.86 -8.07
C LYS A 126 -9.83 -6.78 -7.26
N ALA A 127 -10.50 -5.64 -7.30
CA ALA A 127 -11.77 -5.35 -6.63
C ALA A 127 -12.51 -4.20 -7.33
N ASP A 128 -13.83 -4.17 -7.21
CA ASP A 128 -14.74 -3.22 -7.84
C ASP A 128 -14.52 -1.76 -7.41
N VAL A 129 -14.04 -1.52 -6.19
CA VAL A 129 -13.81 -0.16 -5.69
C VAL A 129 -12.80 0.61 -6.55
N VAL A 130 -13.12 1.86 -6.93
CA VAL A 130 -12.21 2.76 -7.64
C VAL A 130 -12.56 4.22 -7.36
N THR A 131 -11.54 5.09 -7.37
CA THR A 131 -11.68 6.54 -7.13
C THR A 131 -10.66 7.29 -7.99
N GLY A 132 -10.86 8.60 -8.16
CA GLY A 132 -9.91 9.51 -8.79
C GLY A 132 -9.74 9.33 -10.30
N LEU A 133 -10.69 8.71 -10.99
CA LEU A 133 -10.70 8.65 -12.45
C LEU A 133 -11.21 9.96 -13.06
N LEU A 134 -10.82 10.21 -14.31
CA LEU A 134 -11.40 11.28 -15.10
C LEU A 134 -12.85 10.94 -15.49
N PRO A 135 -13.73 11.95 -15.67
CA PRO A 135 -15.06 11.71 -16.23
C PRO A 135 -14.99 10.95 -17.56
N GLY A 136 -15.81 9.90 -17.72
CA GLY A 136 -15.82 9.06 -18.93
C GLY A 136 -14.76 7.95 -18.97
N GLN A 137 -13.78 7.97 -18.06
CA GLN A 137 -12.69 6.99 -18.10
C GLN A 137 -13.13 5.59 -17.68
N ALA A 138 -14.04 5.49 -16.70
CA ALA A 138 -14.58 4.19 -16.27
C ALA A 138 -15.36 3.53 -17.42
N GLU A 139 -16.21 4.30 -18.09
CA GLU A 139 -17.05 3.85 -19.20
C GLU A 139 -16.20 3.38 -20.40
N LEU A 140 -15.09 4.06 -20.68
CA LEU A 140 -14.13 3.63 -21.71
C LEU A 140 -13.43 2.32 -21.34
N LEU A 141 -13.11 2.11 -20.05
CA LEU A 141 -12.51 0.87 -19.57
C LEU A 141 -13.53 -0.28 -19.59
N ASP A 142 -14.78 -0.02 -19.23
CA ASP A 142 -15.88 -1.00 -19.28
C ASP A 142 -16.10 -1.51 -20.72
N GLN A 143 -16.02 -0.61 -21.72
CA GLN A 143 -16.10 -1.00 -23.13
C GLN A 143 -14.89 -1.85 -23.59
N ARG A 144 -13.72 -1.63 -22.99
CA ARG A 144 -12.48 -2.32 -23.35
C ARG A 144 -12.36 -3.71 -22.71
N ASP A 145 -12.70 -3.81 -21.44
CA ASP A 145 -12.65 -5.04 -20.65
C ASP A 145 -13.63 -4.88 -19.46
N PRO A 146 -14.84 -5.45 -19.52
CA PRO A 146 -15.83 -5.32 -18.44
C PRO A 146 -15.34 -5.76 -17.05
N ASP A 147 -14.29 -6.58 -16.98
CA ASP A 147 -13.71 -7.10 -15.73
C ASP A 147 -12.44 -6.34 -15.30
N TRP A 148 -12.13 -5.18 -15.91
CA TRP A 148 -10.89 -4.44 -15.68
C TRP A 148 -10.59 -4.13 -14.21
N GLN A 149 -11.62 -3.99 -13.39
CA GLN A 149 -11.50 -3.70 -11.95
C GLN A 149 -11.04 -4.90 -11.13
N VAL A 150 -11.31 -6.13 -11.59
CA VAL A 150 -11.17 -7.36 -10.78
C VAL A 150 -10.15 -8.34 -11.36
N ASN A 151 -9.82 -8.23 -12.64
CA ASN A 151 -9.02 -9.23 -13.34
C ASN A 151 -7.50 -9.12 -13.14
N GLY A 152 -7.02 -8.09 -12.44
CA GLY A 152 -5.60 -7.91 -12.14
C GLY A 152 -4.74 -7.43 -13.31
N LYS A 153 -5.31 -7.02 -14.45
CA LYS A 153 -4.56 -6.54 -15.62
C LYS A 153 -4.30 -5.04 -15.61
N PHE A 154 -5.08 -4.29 -14.83
CA PHE A 154 -5.00 -2.84 -14.75
C PHE A 154 -4.34 -2.41 -13.44
N GLY A 155 -3.67 -1.26 -13.46
CA GLY A 155 -2.96 -0.73 -12.31
C GLY A 155 -3.21 0.76 -12.11
N MET A 156 -3.14 1.20 -10.86
CA MET A 156 -3.25 2.58 -10.45
C MET A 156 -2.08 3.00 -9.57
N ILE A 157 -1.62 4.22 -9.79
CA ILE A 157 -0.63 4.92 -9.00
C ILE A 157 -1.28 6.24 -8.57
N GLN A 158 -1.61 6.37 -7.28
CA GLN A 158 -2.32 7.54 -6.77
C GLN A 158 -1.57 8.15 -5.59
N LEU A 159 -1.17 9.41 -5.73
CA LEU A 159 -0.47 10.19 -4.69
C LEU A 159 -1.47 11.16 -4.04
N CYS A 160 -1.40 11.27 -2.71
CA CYS A 160 -2.03 12.34 -1.94
C CYS A 160 -0.96 12.92 -1.00
N ALA A 161 -0.61 14.20 -1.19
CA ALA A 161 0.49 14.84 -0.46
C ALA A 161 0.03 15.84 0.63
N GLY A 162 -1.28 16.02 0.83
CA GLY A 162 -1.81 17.14 1.61
C GLY A 162 -1.67 18.46 0.85
N ASP A 163 -2.37 19.50 1.32
CA ASP A 163 -2.14 20.84 0.78
C ASP A 163 -0.82 21.36 1.36
N GLU A 164 0.12 21.78 0.50
CA GLU A 164 1.29 22.53 0.96
C GLU A 164 0.79 23.86 1.52
N SER A 165 0.87 24.03 2.84
CA SER A 165 0.60 25.30 3.52
C SER A 165 1.82 26.21 3.47
#